data_AF-A0A2N1UXL2-F1
#
_entry.id   AF-A0A2N1UXL2-F1
#
_cell.length_a   1.000
_cell.length_b   1.000
_cell.length_c   1.000
_cell.angle_alpha   90.00
_cell.angle_beta   90.00
_cell.angle_gamma   90.00
#
_symmetry.space_group_name_H-M   'P 1'
#
loop_
_entity.id
_entity.type
_entity.pdbx_description
1 polymer ?
#
loop_
_entity_poly.entity_id
_entity_poly.type
_entity_poly.pdbx_seq_one_letter_code
_entity_poly.pdbx_strand_id
1 'polypeptide(L)'
;MSSVLRVSLVRVLEHYLTPQQFKRYVKNDRSNQLASPQHFYNAALRDLSIRDTESAIFHLIRVFDLEPRHIPSLHLARTMLFGLNKLFQESGGELYRSKFPNLNSYRARLDKQIQELELEDQRIRNEMTQLDSKKGFLGGIFGGNAKRAQRQAQLNQRAQAIQQELAQIGKRRAQTLKLVQIQEFANVISLILEVSMFPARYSWLSEEKGKEDPGQKLQTQIWYG
;
A
#
# COMPACT_ATOMS: atom_id res chain seq x y z
N MET A 1 33.82 -4.76 -20.43
CA MET A 1 32.89 -5.92 -20.47
C MET A 1 31.66 -5.59 -19.64
N SER A 2 30.67 -4.93 -20.25
CA SER A 2 29.39 -4.58 -19.60
C SER A 2 28.50 -5.82 -19.67
N SER A 3 28.27 -6.48 -18.53
CA SER A 3 27.57 -7.77 -18.53
C SER A 3 26.15 -7.61 -19.04
N VAL A 4 25.77 -8.49 -19.95
CA VAL A 4 24.42 -8.82 -20.44
C VAL A 4 23.46 -9.24 -19.29
N LEU A 5 23.91 -9.19 -18.02
CA LEU A 5 23.19 -9.62 -16.82
C LEU A 5 22.70 -8.49 -15.90
N ARG A 6 22.99 -7.22 -16.18
CA ARG A 6 22.60 -6.12 -15.27
C ARG A 6 21.18 -5.64 -15.57
N VAL A 7 20.20 -6.28 -14.95
CA VAL A 7 18.81 -5.81 -14.94
C VAL A 7 18.70 -4.64 -13.97
N SER A 8 18.15 -3.51 -14.43
CA SER A 8 17.91 -2.38 -13.54
C SER A 8 16.83 -2.75 -12.52
N LEU A 9 17.11 -2.48 -11.25
CA LEU A 9 16.16 -2.65 -10.15
C LEU A 9 14.85 -1.92 -10.45
N VAL A 10 14.92 -0.73 -11.05
CA VAL A 10 13.75 0.05 -11.44
C VAL A 10 12.82 -0.73 -12.37
N ARG A 11 13.36 -1.50 -13.32
CA ARG A 11 12.53 -2.32 -14.22
C ARG A 11 11.82 -3.44 -13.49
N VAL A 12 12.51 -4.09 -12.55
CA VAL A 12 11.89 -5.15 -11.75
C VAL A 12 10.79 -4.55 -10.87
N LEU A 13 11.02 -3.39 -10.27
CA LEU A 13 10.01 -2.68 -9.50
C LEU A 13 8.80 -2.29 -10.36
N GLU A 14 9.02 -1.83 -11.60
CA GLU A 14 7.94 -1.51 -12.54
C GLU A 14 7.07 -2.73 -12.89
N HIS A 15 7.70 -3.89 -13.08
CA HIS A 15 7.00 -5.12 -13.43
C HIS A 15 6.20 -5.72 -12.27
N TYR A 16 6.75 -5.72 -11.05
CA TYR A 16 6.16 -6.44 -9.91
C TYR A 16 5.33 -5.58 -8.96
N LEU A 17 5.47 -4.25 -9.00
CA LEU A 17 4.69 -3.35 -8.16
C LEU A 17 3.44 -2.85 -8.90
N THR A 18 2.38 -2.55 -8.14
CA THR A 18 1.24 -1.82 -8.73
C THR A 18 1.68 -0.42 -9.17
N PRO A 19 1.01 0.22 -10.14
CA PRO A 19 1.39 1.56 -10.60
C PRO A 19 1.47 2.60 -9.47
N GLN A 20 0.61 2.49 -8.46
CA GLN A 20 0.62 3.37 -7.29
C GLN A 20 1.87 3.15 -6.41
N GLN A 21 2.22 1.88 -6.17
CA GLN A 21 3.42 1.51 -5.41
C GLN A 21 4.68 1.89 -6.18
N PHE A 22 4.75 1.62 -7.47
CA PHE A 22 5.87 2.03 -8.31
C PHE A 22 6.08 3.55 -8.25
N LYS A 23 5.02 4.34 -8.47
CA LYS A 23 5.08 5.81 -8.39
C LYS A 23 5.52 6.32 -7.01
N ARG A 24 5.14 5.61 -5.94
CA ARG A 24 5.53 5.93 -4.56
C ARG A 24 7.05 5.79 -4.36
N TYR A 25 7.63 4.69 -4.83
CA TYR A 25 9.03 4.36 -4.60
C TYR A 25 10.00 4.84 -5.68
N VAL A 26 9.49 5.14 -6.88
CA VAL A 26 10.29 5.57 -8.02
C VAL A 26 9.77 6.94 -8.47
N LYS A 27 10.33 8.00 -7.87
CA LYS A 27 10.17 9.36 -8.38
C LYS A 27 11.21 9.61 -9.47
N ASN A 28 10.77 10.12 -10.62
CA ASN A 28 11.61 10.58 -11.72
C ASN A 28 12.36 11.88 -11.34
N ASP A 29 13.28 11.80 -10.38
CA ASP A 29 14.16 12.93 -10.08
C ASP A 29 15.42 12.82 -10.94
N ARG A 30 15.47 13.69 -11.95
CA ARG A 30 16.64 13.94 -12.81
C ARG A 30 17.83 14.55 -12.04
N SER A 31 17.72 14.81 -10.74
CA SER A 31 18.72 15.55 -9.94
C SER A 31 19.72 14.69 -9.16
N ASN A 32 19.62 13.35 -9.18
CA ASN A 32 20.42 12.48 -8.29
C ASN A 32 21.81 12.08 -8.82
N GLN A 33 22.29 12.69 -9.91
CA GLN A 33 23.53 12.24 -10.57
C GLN A 33 24.84 12.53 -9.79
N LEU A 34 24.80 13.15 -8.60
CA LEU A 34 26.01 13.52 -7.84
C LEU A 34 26.14 12.89 -6.44
N ALA A 35 25.13 12.17 -5.94
CA ALA A 35 25.19 11.60 -4.59
C ALA A 35 25.75 10.17 -4.59
N SER A 36 26.67 9.88 -3.66
CA SER A 36 27.28 8.55 -3.52
C SER A 36 26.31 7.54 -2.89
N PRO A 37 26.50 6.22 -3.10
CA PRO A 37 25.75 5.17 -2.41
C PRO A 37 25.75 5.33 -0.88
N GLN A 38 26.87 5.78 -0.31
CA GLN A 38 26.99 6.03 1.13
C GLN A 38 26.06 7.15 1.62
N HIS A 39 25.85 8.20 0.83
CA HIS A 39 24.92 9.27 1.17
C HIS A 39 23.49 8.74 1.35
N PHE A 40 23.02 7.94 0.39
CA PHE A 40 21.69 7.35 0.45
C PHE A 40 21.57 6.30 1.56
N TYR A 41 22.61 5.51 1.83
CA TYR A 41 22.63 4.59 2.97
C TYR A 41 22.47 5.34 4.30
N ASN A 42 23.20 6.43 4.51
CA ASN A 42 23.09 7.25 5.72
C ASN A 42 21.70 7.90 5.85
N ALA A 43 21.10 8.34 4.73
CA ALA A 43 19.73 8.83 4.71
C ALA A 43 18.73 7.74 5.12
N ALA A 44 18.89 6.51 4.63
CA ALA A 44 18.04 5.38 5.02
C ALA A 44 18.13 5.09 6.54
N LEU A 45 19.33 5.12 7.12
CA LEU A 45 19.51 4.96 8.57
C LEU A 45 18.81 6.05 9.37
N ARG A 46 18.93 7.30 8.93
CA ARG A 46 18.26 8.45 9.58
C ARG A 46 16.74 8.28 9.52
N ASP A 47 16.20 7.91 8.36
CA ASP A 47 14.76 7.78 8.20
C ASP A 47 14.20 6.62 9.06
N LEU A 48 14.95 5.51 9.17
CA LEU A 48 14.60 4.44 10.11
C LEU A 48 14.62 4.88 11.57
N SER A 49 15.55 5.77 11.97
CA SER A 49 15.64 6.24 13.36
C SER A 49 14.43 7.10 13.75
N ILE A 50 13.86 7.85 12.81
CA ILE A 50 12.61 8.60 12.99
C ILE A 50 11.34 7.79 12.65
N ARG A 51 11.49 6.48 12.42
CA ARG A 51 10.40 5.54 12.08
C ARG A 51 9.72 5.80 10.73
N ASP A 52 10.38 6.52 9.83
CA ASP A 52 9.94 6.68 8.44
C ASP A 52 10.47 5.53 7.57
N THR A 53 9.70 4.44 7.60
CA THR A 53 10.05 3.19 6.90
C THR A 53 9.97 3.35 5.38
N GLU A 54 9.04 4.16 4.89
CA GLU A 54 8.80 4.35 3.45
C GLU A 54 9.96 5.10 2.80
N SER A 55 10.40 6.21 3.42
CA SER A 55 11.55 6.98 2.95
C SER A 55 12.85 6.18 3.03
N ALA A 56 13.01 5.34 4.06
CA ALA A 56 14.14 4.43 4.14
C ALA A 56 14.21 3.43 2.97
N ILE A 57 13.06 2.86 2.56
CA ILE A 57 12.97 1.98 1.38
C ILE A 57 13.37 2.74 0.12
N PHE A 58 12.87 3.97 -0.05
CA PHE A 58 13.21 4.81 -1.19
C PHE A 58 14.73 5.03 -1.30
N HIS A 59 15.38 5.38 -0.20
CA HIS A 59 16.84 5.55 -0.17
C HIS A 59 17.59 4.26 -0.44
N LEU A 60 17.12 3.11 0.08
CA LEU A 60 17.70 1.81 -0.22
C LEU A 60 17.62 1.47 -1.72
N ILE A 61 16.48 1.73 -2.36
CA ILE A 61 16.34 1.55 -3.82
C ILE A 61 17.40 2.35 -4.56
N ARG A 62 17.65 3.62 -4.16
CA ARG A 62 18.70 4.45 -4.76
C ARG A 62 20.10 3.87 -4.57
N VAL A 63 20.41 3.35 -3.39
CA VAL A 63 21.69 2.67 -3.16
C VAL A 63 21.86 1.51 -4.13
N PHE A 64 20.86 0.64 -4.26
CA PHE A 64 20.98 -0.58 -5.06
C PHE A 64 20.91 -0.33 -6.58
N ASP A 65 20.29 0.77 -7.02
CA ASP A 65 20.34 1.18 -8.42
C ASP A 65 21.77 1.61 -8.82
N LEU A 66 22.46 2.34 -7.93
CA LEU A 66 23.86 2.76 -8.14
C LEU A 66 24.84 1.60 -7.94
N GLU A 67 24.74 0.92 -6.80
CA GLU A 67 25.64 -0.13 -6.34
C GLU A 67 24.84 -1.33 -5.77
N PRO A 68 24.45 -2.29 -6.64
CA PRO A 68 23.62 -3.45 -6.23
C PRO A 68 24.23 -4.31 -5.13
N ARG A 69 25.57 -4.33 -5.01
CA ARG A 69 26.31 -5.15 -4.04
C ARG A 69 26.86 -4.35 -2.86
N HIS A 70 26.29 -3.18 -2.57
CA HIS A 70 26.67 -2.39 -1.40
C HIS A 70 26.37 -3.16 -0.10
N ILE A 71 27.41 -3.75 0.50
CA ILE A 71 27.30 -4.69 1.63
C ILE A 71 26.56 -4.09 2.84
N PRO A 72 26.83 -2.84 3.27
CA PRO A 72 26.10 -2.24 4.39
C PRO A 72 24.59 -2.14 4.13
N SER A 73 24.20 -1.78 2.90
CA SER A 73 22.78 -1.69 2.54
C SER A 73 22.12 -3.06 2.42
N LEU A 74 22.83 -4.09 1.95
CA LEU A 74 22.31 -5.46 1.96
C LEU A 74 22.03 -5.94 3.38
N HIS A 75 22.95 -5.65 4.32
CA HIS A 75 22.72 -5.97 5.73
C HIS A 75 21.52 -5.20 6.29
N LEU A 76 21.45 -3.89 6.05
CA LEU A 76 20.34 -3.06 6.50
C LEU A 76 18.99 -3.54 5.96
N ALA A 77 18.91 -3.83 4.68
CA ALA A 77 17.69 -4.34 4.04
C ALA A 77 17.26 -5.70 4.63
N ARG A 78 18.20 -6.61 4.92
CA ARG A 78 17.88 -7.89 5.60
C ARG A 78 17.35 -7.67 7.02
N THR A 79 18.01 -6.82 7.80
CA THR A 79 17.59 -6.46 9.16
C THR A 79 16.21 -5.81 9.15
N MET A 80 15.95 -4.94 8.19
CA MET A 80 14.66 -4.32 7.98
C MET A 80 13.58 -5.34 7.62
N LEU A 81 13.85 -6.28 6.71
CA LEU A 81 12.92 -7.37 6.38
C LEU A 81 12.56 -8.22 7.61
N PHE A 82 13.56 -8.55 8.43
CA PHE A 82 13.34 -9.26 9.69
C PHE A 82 12.46 -8.43 10.65
N GLY A 83 12.77 -7.15 10.82
CA GLY A 83 12.00 -6.22 11.66
C GLY A 83 10.54 -6.07 11.20
N LEU A 84 10.30 -5.98 9.89
CA LEU A 84 8.96 -5.91 9.31
C LEU A 84 8.18 -7.20 9.54
N ASN A 85 8.80 -8.36 9.37
CA ASN A 85 8.16 -9.65 9.67
C ASN A 85 7.80 -9.78 11.15
N LYS A 86 8.69 -9.34 12.05
CA LYS A 86 8.41 -9.30 13.49
C LYS A 86 7.24 -8.34 13.79
N LEU A 87 7.26 -7.13 13.24
CA LEU A 87 6.20 -6.14 13.42
C LEU A 87 4.84 -6.64 12.88
N PHE A 88 4.85 -7.40 11.78
CA PHE A 88 3.67 -8.04 11.23
C PHE A 88 3.08 -9.06 12.22
N GLN A 89 3.92 -9.93 12.79
CA GLN A 89 3.50 -10.90 13.81
C GLN A 89 2.95 -10.21 15.06
N GLU A 90 3.67 -9.22 15.61
CA GLU A 90 3.26 -8.44 16.78
C GLU A 90 1.96 -7.66 16.56
N SER A 91 1.67 -7.26 15.32
CA SER A 91 0.42 -6.58 14.95
C SER A 91 -0.76 -7.56 14.76
N GLY A 92 -0.57 -8.85 15.06
CA GLY A 92 -1.58 -9.91 14.91
C GLY A 92 -1.64 -10.51 13.52
N GLY A 93 -0.65 -10.29 12.67
CA GLY A 93 -0.65 -10.71 11.27
C GLY A 93 -0.80 -12.22 11.05
N GLU A 94 -0.36 -13.05 12.00
CA GLU A 94 -0.51 -14.51 11.93
C GLU A 94 -1.98 -14.96 12.01
N LEU A 95 -2.76 -14.30 12.88
CA LEU A 95 -4.20 -14.49 12.96
C LEU A 95 -4.90 -14.08 11.66
N TYR A 96 -4.35 -13.07 10.97
CA TYR A 96 -4.90 -12.63 9.70
C TYR A 96 -4.48 -13.54 8.54
N ARG A 97 -3.25 -14.08 8.49
CA ARG A 97 -2.84 -15.05 7.45
C ARG A 97 -3.70 -16.29 7.46
N SER A 98 -4.03 -16.80 8.65
CA SER A 98 -4.89 -17.98 8.83
C SER A 98 -6.35 -17.73 8.46
N LYS A 99 -6.90 -16.55 8.77
CA LYS A 99 -8.32 -16.21 8.50
C LYS A 99 -8.57 -15.62 7.11
N PHE A 100 -7.58 -14.89 6.57
CA PHE A 100 -7.69 -14.12 5.35
C PHE A 100 -6.42 -14.31 4.52
N PRO A 101 -6.40 -15.29 3.60
CA PRO A 101 -5.23 -15.56 2.75
C PRO A 101 -4.79 -14.32 1.93
N ASN A 102 -5.73 -13.41 1.65
CA ASN A 102 -5.45 -12.15 0.98
C ASN A 102 -5.98 -10.95 1.81
N LEU A 103 -5.06 -10.24 2.46
CA LEU A 103 -5.36 -9.04 3.25
C LEU A 103 -5.98 -7.91 2.42
N ASN A 104 -5.58 -7.74 1.16
CA ASN A 104 -6.16 -6.71 0.28
C ASN A 104 -7.62 -7.02 -0.03
N SER A 105 -7.97 -8.29 -0.23
CA SER A 105 -9.36 -8.71 -0.39
C SER A 105 -10.17 -8.47 0.87
N TYR A 106 -9.60 -8.74 2.04
CA TYR A 106 -10.29 -8.47 3.32
C TYR A 106 -10.50 -6.97 3.53
N ARG A 107 -9.48 -6.14 3.27
CA ARG A 107 -9.59 -4.68 3.27
C ARG A 107 -10.74 -4.21 2.38
N ALA A 108 -10.81 -4.70 1.13
CA ALA A 108 -11.87 -4.32 0.20
C ALA A 108 -13.28 -4.69 0.71
N ARG A 109 -13.42 -5.83 1.41
CA ARG A 109 -14.69 -6.19 2.06
C ARG A 109 -15.05 -5.24 3.19
N LEU A 110 -14.08 -4.85 4.03
CA LEU A 110 -14.30 -3.86 5.09
C LEU A 110 -14.69 -2.49 4.51
N ASP A 111 -14.00 -2.05 3.45
CA ASP A 111 -14.32 -0.80 2.75
C ASP A 111 -15.77 -0.83 2.22
N LYS A 112 -16.21 -1.95 1.63
CA LYS A 112 -17.59 -2.13 1.17
C LYS A 112 -18.60 -2.11 2.32
N GLN A 113 -18.32 -2.80 3.43
CA GLN A 113 -19.20 -2.82 4.61
C GLN A 113 -19.37 -1.42 5.22
N ILE A 114 -18.29 -0.64 5.28
CA ILE A 114 -18.36 0.75 5.75
C ILE A 114 -19.25 1.57 4.82
N GLN A 115 -19.07 1.46 3.51
CA GLN A 115 -19.91 2.19 2.55
C GLN A 115 -21.39 1.84 2.69
N GLU A 116 -21.71 0.55 2.86
CA GLU A 116 -23.10 0.10 3.07
C GLU A 116 -23.70 0.68 4.36
N LEU A 117 -22.94 0.67 5.47
CA LEU A 117 -23.38 1.24 6.75
C LEU A 117 -23.50 2.77 6.73
N GLU A 118 -22.60 3.47 6.02
CA GLU A 118 -22.67 4.92 5.83
C GLU A 118 -23.92 5.31 5.04
N LEU A 119 -24.27 4.55 4.00
CA LEU A 119 -25.50 4.74 3.24
C LEU A 119 -26.74 4.47 4.10
N GLU A 120 -26.71 3.45 4.96
CA GLU A 120 -27.80 3.16 5.90
C GLU A 120 -27.95 4.28 6.95
N ASP A 121 -26.84 4.77 7.53
CA ASP A 121 -26.86 5.90 8.48
C ASP A 121 -27.47 7.16 7.84
N GLN A 122 -27.07 7.47 6.60
CA GLN A 122 -27.64 8.59 5.85
C GLN A 122 -29.14 8.41 5.61
N ARG A 123 -29.57 7.20 5.22
CA ARG A 123 -31.00 6.90 5.03
C ARG A 123 -31.79 7.11 6.32
N ILE A 124 -31.30 6.61 7.45
CA ILE A 124 -31.98 6.75 8.74
C ILE A 124 -32.03 8.20 9.20
N ARG A 125 -30.96 8.97 9.00
CA ARG A 125 -30.97 10.42 9.27
C ARG A 125 -32.02 11.15 8.44
N ASN A 126 -32.12 10.83 7.16
CA ASN A 126 -33.15 11.40 6.29
C ASN A 126 -34.56 11.02 6.75
N GLU A 127 -34.78 9.77 7.18
CA GLU A 127 -36.07 9.32 7.74
C GLU A 127 -36.42 10.07 9.04
N MET A 128 -35.44 10.31 9.92
CA MET A 128 -35.64 11.11 11.14
C MET A 128 -36.01 12.56 10.80
N THR A 129 -35.30 13.22 9.89
CA THR A 129 -35.61 14.59 9.45
C THR A 129 -37.00 14.69 8.81
N GLN A 130 -37.42 13.68 8.05
CA GLN A 130 -38.78 13.62 7.49
C GLN A 130 -39.85 13.46 8.56
N LEU A 131 -39.60 12.68 9.61
CA LEU A 131 -40.52 12.55 10.75
C LEU A 131 -40.62 13.87 11.53
N ASP A 132 -39.52 14.56 11.73
CA ASP A 132 -39.47 15.85 12.43
C ASP A 132 -40.11 16.99 11.63
N SER A 133 -39.92 17.05 10.30
CA SER A 133 -40.59 18.06 9.45
C SER A 133 -42.11 17.89 9.43
N LYS A 134 -42.62 16.65 9.46
CA LYS A 134 -44.06 16.34 9.57
C LYS A 134 -44.66 16.75 10.92
N LYS A 135 -43.84 16.99 11.95
CA LYS A 135 -44.25 17.55 13.24
C LYS A 135 -44.74 19.00 13.10
N GLY A 136 -44.10 19.79 12.23
CA GLY A 136 -44.40 21.21 12.02
C GLY A 136 -45.65 21.48 11.18
N PHE A 137 -46.04 20.55 10.30
CA PHE A 137 -47.13 20.78 9.34
C PHE A 137 -48.50 20.20 9.76
N LEU A 138 -48.54 19.13 10.56
CA LEU A 138 -49.79 18.38 10.88
C LEU A 138 -49.89 17.87 12.33
N GLY A 139 -48.98 18.27 13.22
CA GLY A 139 -48.74 17.56 14.50
C GLY A 139 -49.60 17.94 15.72
N GLY A 140 -50.46 18.96 15.63
CA GLY A 140 -51.14 19.52 16.80
C GLY A 140 -52.39 18.79 17.32
N ILE A 141 -53.07 17.95 16.51
CA ILE A 141 -54.50 17.66 16.80
C ILE A 141 -54.88 16.16 16.88
N PHE A 142 -54.09 15.19 16.39
CA PHE A 142 -54.51 13.78 16.38
C PHE A 142 -53.56 12.84 17.11
N GLY A 143 -54.13 11.91 17.90
CA GLY A 143 -53.49 10.94 18.83
C GLY A 143 -52.50 9.92 18.25
N GLY A 144 -51.76 10.25 17.19
CA GLY A 144 -50.66 9.46 16.63
C GLY A 144 -49.29 9.69 17.30
N ASN A 145 -49.22 10.50 18.36
CA ASN A 145 -47.96 10.87 19.02
C ASN A 145 -47.21 9.67 19.63
N ALA A 146 -47.91 8.68 20.19
CA ALA A 146 -47.27 7.50 20.77
C ALA A 146 -46.59 6.62 19.69
N LYS A 147 -47.27 6.33 18.57
CA LYS A 147 -46.70 5.54 17.47
C LYS A 147 -45.54 6.26 16.78
N ARG A 148 -45.60 7.59 16.64
CA ARG A 148 -44.49 8.40 16.11
C ARG A 148 -43.30 8.44 17.07
N ALA A 149 -43.54 8.66 18.36
CA ALA A 149 -42.48 8.61 19.37
C ALA A 149 -41.80 7.24 19.41
N GLN A 150 -42.57 6.15 19.30
CA GLN A 150 -42.04 4.79 19.19
C GLN A 150 -41.17 4.60 17.93
N ARG A 151 -41.63 5.08 16.77
CA ARG A 151 -40.83 5.01 15.53
C ARG A 151 -39.56 5.86 15.59
N GLN A 152 -39.62 7.06 16.19
CA GLN A 152 -38.45 7.90 16.40
C GLN A 152 -37.44 7.22 17.34
N ALA A 153 -37.92 6.59 18.42
CA ALA A 153 -37.06 5.84 19.33
C ALA A 153 -36.40 4.64 18.63
N GLN A 154 -37.12 3.92 17.77
CA GLN A 154 -36.55 2.82 16.97
C GLN A 154 -35.48 3.31 16.00
N LEU A 155 -35.71 4.41 15.29
CA LEU A 155 -34.73 4.99 14.37
C LEU A 155 -33.48 5.50 15.12
N ASN A 156 -33.67 6.13 16.28
CA ASN A 156 -32.55 6.56 17.14
C ASN A 156 -31.73 5.35 17.64
N GLN A 157 -32.38 4.28 18.07
CA GLN A 157 -31.69 3.04 18.47
C GLN A 157 -30.91 2.43 17.32
N ARG A 158 -31.51 2.38 16.12
CA ARG A 158 -30.84 1.85 14.93
C ARG A 158 -29.65 2.72 14.51
N ALA A 159 -29.79 4.05 14.54
CA ALA A 159 -28.71 4.98 14.25
C ALA A 159 -27.53 4.79 15.24
N GLN A 160 -27.82 4.65 16.53
CA GLN A 160 -26.79 4.36 17.54
C GLN A 160 -26.09 3.02 17.27
N ALA A 161 -26.85 1.97 16.91
CA ALA A 161 -26.28 0.67 16.57
C ALA A 161 -25.34 0.74 15.35
N ILE A 162 -25.75 1.45 14.29
CA ILE A 162 -24.92 1.64 13.09
C ILE A 162 -23.64 2.42 13.44
N GLN A 163 -23.73 3.48 14.26
CA GLN A 163 -22.56 4.23 14.70
C GLN A 163 -21.57 3.37 15.49
N GLN A 164 -22.09 2.48 16.37
CA GLN A 164 -21.24 1.53 17.09
C GLN A 164 -20.59 0.52 16.13
N GLU A 165 -21.33 0.02 15.15
CA GLU A 165 -20.82 -0.93 14.15
C GLU A 165 -19.75 -0.29 13.26
N LEU A 166 -19.99 0.94 12.77
CA LEU A 166 -19.01 1.74 12.03
C LEU A 166 -17.73 1.96 12.84
N ALA A 167 -17.84 2.27 14.14
CA ALA A 167 -16.68 2.43 15.00
C ALA A 167 -15.88 1.11 15.16
N GLN A 168 -16.56 -0.03 15.27
CA GLN A 168 -15.92 -1.33 15.38
C GLN A 168 -15.24 -1.75 14.08
N ILE A 169 -15.93 -1.61 12.94
CA ILE A 169 -15.39 -1.93 11.62
C ILE A 169 -14.24 -0.97 11.27
N GLY A 170 -14.35 0.31 11.64
CA GLY A 170 -13.29 1.30 11.51
C GLY A 170 -11.98 0.88 12.22
N LYS A 171 -12.08 0.35 13.45
CA LYS A 171 -10.91 -0.20 14.17
C LYS A 171 -10.28 -1.39 13.43
N ARG A 172 -11.10 -2.33 12.95
CA ARG A 172 -10.63 -3.50 12.17
C ARG A 172 -9.97 -3.07 10.86
N ARG A 173 -10.54 -2.08 10.18
CA ARG A 173 -9.98 -1.49 8.96
C ARG A 173 -8.63 -0.85 9.22
N ALA A 174 -8.50 -0.03 10.26
CA ALA A 174 -7.23 0.60 10.60
C ALA A 174 -6.13 -0.44 10.87
N GLN A 175 -6.45 -1.50 11.62
CA GLN A 175 -5.51 -2.61 11.85
C GLN A 175 -5.14 -3.33 10.54
N THR A 176 -6.14 -3.62 9.69
CA THR A 176 -5.92 -4.29 8.40
C THR A 176 -5.03 -3.45 7.50
N LEU A 177 -5.25 -2.13 7.43
CA LEU A 177 -4.42 -1.21 6.66
C LEU A 177 -2.96 -1.22 7.14
N LYS A 178 -2.74 -1.21 8.46
CA LYS A 178 -1.39 -1.34 9.04
C LYS A 178 -0.71 -2.64 8.60
N LEU A 179 -1.42 -3.77 8.66
CA LEU A 179 -0.88 -5.07 8.23
C LEU A 179 -0.56 -5.11 6.73
N VAL A 180 -1.44 -4.57 5.89
CA VAL A 180 -1.22 -4.43 4.45
C VAL A 180 0.03 -3.60 4.18
N GLN A 181 0.20 -2.48 4.87
CA GLN A 181 1.35 -1.60 4.71
C GLN A 181 2.66 -2.29 5.10
N ILE A 182 2.69 -3.00 6.24
CA ILE A 182 3.86 -3.77 6.67
C ILE A 182 4.22 -4.85 5.63
N GLN A 183 3.21 -5.57 5.12
CA GLN A 183 3.40 -6.60 4.10
C GLN A 183 3.92 -6.00 2.78
N GLU A 184 3.41 -4.84 2.37
CA GLU A 184 3.89 -4.11 1.20
C GLU A 184 5.38 -3.75 1.35
N PHE A 185 5.76 -3.15 2.48
CA PHE A 185 7.15 -2.80 2.76
C PHE A 185 8.06 -4.03 2.74
N ALA A 186 7.62 -5.14 3.33
CA ALA A 186 8.37 -6.39 3.34
C ALA A 186 8.54 -6.96 1.93
N ASN A 187 7.50 -6.91 1.11
CA ASN A 187 7.56 -7.38 -0.29
C ASN A 187 8.55 -6.55 -1.11
N VAL A 188 8.51 -5.22 -0.98
CA VAL A 188 9.43 -4.32 -1.71
C VAL A 188 10.88 -4.59 -1.30
N ILE A 189 11.17 -4.66 0.01
CA ILE A 189 12.52 -4.97 0.50
C ILE A 189 12.98 -6.36 0.06
N SER A 190 12.10 -7.37 0.09
CA SER A 190 12.43 -8.71 -0.38
C SER A 190 12.80 -8.71 -1.86
N LEU A 191 12.04 -8.00 -2.68
CA LEU A 191 12.31 -7.86 -4.11
C LEU A 191 13.64 -7.17 -4.37
N ILE A 192 13.93 -6.07 -3.65
CA ILE A 192 15.21 -5.36 -3.72
C ILE A 192 16.37 -6.31 -3.39
N LEU A 193 16.25 -7.07 -2.31
CA LEU A 193 17.26 -8.04 -1.91
C LEU A 193 17.47 -9.13 -2.97
N GLU A 194 16.37 -9.67 -3.51
CA GLU A 194 16.45 -10.73 -4.51
C GLU A 194 17.11 -10.26 -5.81
N VAL A 195 16.75 -9.09 -6.32
CA VAL A 195 17.37 -8.51 -7.52
C VAL A 195 18.86 -8.23 -7.30
N SER A 196 19.21 -7.67 -6.15
CA SER A 196 20.59 -7.32 -5.80
C SER A 196 21.48 -8.56 -5.63
N MET A 197 20.94 -9.65 -5.08
CA MET A 197 21.68 -10.90 -4.86
C MET A 197 21.68 -11.82 -6.09
N PHE A 198 20.59 -11.84 -6.87
CA PHE A 198 20.36 -12.79 -7.95
C PHE A 198 19.89 -12.12 -9.26
N PRO A 199 20.67 -11.17 -9.83
CA PRO A 199 20.24 -10.40 -11.01
C PRO A 199 19.95 -11.26 -12.24
N ALA A 200 20.61 -12.42 -12.36
CA ALA A 200 20.41 -13.37 -13.46
C ALA A 200 18.97 -13.91 -13.56
N ARG A 201 18.21 -13.99 -12.45
CA ARG A 201 16.81 -14.45 -12.48
C ARG A 201 15.87 -13.52 -13.24
N TYR A 202 16.30 -12.27 -13.41
CA TYR A 202 15.50 -11.22 -14.00
C TYR A 202 15.99 -10.84 -15.41
N SER A 203 17.00 -11.54 -15.95
CA SER A 203 17.66 -11.16 -17.21
C SER A 203 16.69 -11.08 -18.39
N TRP A 204 15.63 -11.90 -18.39
CA TRP A 204 14.58 -11.88 -19.40
C TRP A 204 13.86 -10.52 -19.52
N LEU A 205 13.73 -9.76 -18.43
CA LEU A 205 13.18 -8.39 -18.46
C LEU A 205 14.07 -7.41 -19.24
N SER A 206 15.35 -7.75 -19.45
CA SER A 206 16.22 -6.96 -20.33
C SER A 206 16.01 -7.28 -21.81
N GLU A 207 15.58 -8.50 -22.12
CA GLU A 207 15.38 -9.01 -23.49
C GLU A 207 14.03 -8.60 -24.08
N GLU A 208 12.97 -8.52 -23.26
CA GLU A 208 11.63 -8.05 -23.70
C GLU A 208 11.68 -6.62 -24.26
N LYS A 209 12.44 -5.73 -23.62
CA LYS A 209 12.60 -4.36 -24.11
C LYS A 209 13.33 -4.28 -25.46
N GLY A 210 14.27 -5.18 -25.71
CA GLY A 210 14.96 -5.24 -27.00
C GLY A 210 14.03 -5.59 -28.17
N LYS A 211 12.84 -6.15 -27.88
CA LYS A 211 11.79 -6.43 -28.86
C LYS A 211 10.79 -5.27 -29.01
N GLU A 212 10.63 -4.45 -27.98
CA GLU A 212 9.78 -3.24 -28.01
C GLU A 212 10.47 -2.03 -28.65
N ASP A 213 11.80 -2.05 -28.77
CA ASP A 213 12.61 -1.01 -29.41
C ASP A 213 13.25 -1.54 -30.72
N PRO A 214 12.50 -1.64 -31.85
CA PRO A 214 13.05 -2.15 -33.12
C PRO A 214 14.04 -1.17 -33.79
N GLY A 215 14.38 -0.07 -33.13
CA GLY A 215 15.10 1.07 -33.70
C GLY A 215 16.63 1.00 -33.68
N GLN A 216 17.26 0.11 -32.91
CA GLN A 216 18.72 -0.04 -32.95
C GLN A 216 19.11 -1.33 -33.65
N LYS A 217 19.01 -1.26 -34.98
CA LYS A 217 19.68 -2.19 -35.88
C LYS A 217 21.15 -2.31 -35.47
N LEU A 218 21.59 -3.55 -35.32
CA LEU A 218 22.97 -4.00 -35.38
C LEU A 218 23.74 -3.22 -36.46
N GLN A 219 24.50 -2.20 -36.04
CA GLN A 219 25.61 -1.66 -36.81
C GLN A 219 26.90 -2.05 -36.12
N THR A 220 27.36 -3.25 -36.42
CA THR A 220 28.78 -3.57 -36.53
C THR A 220 28.93 -4.68 -37.56
N GLN A 221 28.63 -4.36 -38.83
CA GLN A 221 29.33 -5.01 -39.93
C GLN A 221 30.77 -4.49 -39.90
N ILE A 222 31.65 -5.24 -39.26
CA ILE A 222 33.08 -5.07 -39.43
C ILE A 222 33.44 -5.84 -40.70
N TRP A 223 33.63 -5.10 -41.80
CA TRP A 223 34.33 -5.59 -42.97
C TRP A 223 35.83 -5.39 -42.73
N TYR A 224 36.60 -6.47 -42.66
CA TYR A 224 38.03 -6.43 -42.97
C TYR A 224 38.20 -7.04 -44.35
N GLY A 225 38.75 -6.24 -45.27
CA GLY A 225 39.43 -6.73 -46.46
C GLY A 225 40.83 -7.25 -46.12
#